data_AF-A0A931FC70-F1
#
_entry.id   AF-A0A931FC70-F1
#
_cell.length_a   1.000
_cell.length_b   1.000
_cell.length_c   1.000
_cell.angle_alpha   90.00
_cell.angle_beta   90.00
_cell.angle_gamma   90.00
#
_symmetry.space_group_name_H-M   'P 1'
#
loop_
_entity.id
_entity.type
_entity.pdbx_description
1 polymer ?
#
loop_
_entity_poly.entity_id
_entity_poly.type
_entity_poly.pdbx_seq_one_letter_code
_entity_poly.pdbx_strand_id
1 'polypeptide(L)' 'MTGQSGTSVRVWVKTEIGPRHVVAQVLDALNNPLGEETVITERHDLYEIANRYGVPLENFEFEGDSAEVIEAEFPPQV' A
#
# COMPACT_ATOMS: atom_id res chain seq x y z
N MET A 1 26.57 1.12 8.15
CA MET A 1 25.24 0.91 8.76
C MET A 1 24.40 2.08 8.27
N THR A 2 23.38 1.95 7.44
CA THR A 2 22.25 1.00 7.46
C THR A 2 21.58 0.95 6.07
N GLY A 3 20.89 -0.15 5.78
CA GLY A 3 20.47 -0.56 4.44
C GLY A 3 19.53 0.41 3.74
N GLN A 4 19.90 0.74 2.50
CA GLN A 4 18.96 1.24 1.51
C GLN A 4 18.17 0.02 1.02
N SER A 5 17.19 -0.41 1.82
CA SER A 5 16.20 -1.38 1.36
C SER A 5 15.39 -0.67 0.28
N GLY A 6 15.76 -0.87 -1.00
CA GLY A 6 15.08 -0.26 -2.14
C GLY A 6 13.65 -0.78 -2.36
N THR A 7 13.03 -1.36 -1.34
CA THR A 7 11.67 -1.87 -1.40
C THR A 7 10.70 -0.72 -1.16
N SER A 8 9.75 -0.55 -2.06
CA SER A 8 8.65 0.41 -1.94
C SER A 8 7.30 -0.31 -2.00
N VAL A 9 6.24 0.39 -1.63
CA VAL A 9 4.87 -0.10 -1.77
C VAL A 9 4.10 0.89 -2.62
N ARG A 10 3.53 0.42 -3.73
CA ARG A 10 2.62 1.21 -4.56
C ARG A 10 1.19 0.91 -4.15
N VAL A 11 0.38 1.95 -3.95
CA VAL A 11 -1.03 1.84 -3.54
C VAL A 11 -1.90 2.57 -4.56
N TRP A 12 -2.93 1.91 -5.11
CA TRP A 12 -3.82 2.52 -6.11
C TRP A 12 -5.24 1.97 -6.04
N VAL A 13 -6.19 2.68 -6.66
CA VAL A 13 -7.58 2.22 -6.77
C VAL A 13 -7.72 1.32 -8.00
N LYS A 14 -8.12 0.06 -7.80
CA LYS A 14 -8.44 -0.87 -8.88
C LYS A 14 -9.95 -0.87 -9.13
N THR A 15 -10.35 -0.35 -10.30
CA THR A 15 -11.76 -0.18 -10.68
C THR A 15 -12.38 -1.40 -11.37
N GLU A 16 -11.58 -2.43 -11.65
CA GLU A 16 -12.00 -3.62 -12.40
C GLU A 16 -12.77 -4.67 -11.57
N ILE A 17 -12.87 -4.49 -10.25
CA ILE A 17 -13.41 -5.48 -9.30
C ILE A 17 -14.59 -4.89 -8.50
N GLY A 18 -15.68 -4.44 -9.14
CA GLY A 18 -16.85 -3.97 -8.37
C GLY A 18 -16.59 -2.66 -7.59
N PRO A 19 -17.09 -2.47 -6.35
CA PRO A 19 -16.88 -1.22 -5.60
C PRO A 19 -15.39 -0.87 -5.54
N ARG A 20 -15.05 0.43 -5.52
CA ARG A 20 -13.68 0.93 -5.62
C ARG A 20 -12.78 0.25 -4.58
N HIS A 21 -11.94 -0.69 -4.99
CA HIS A 21 -11.00 -1.34 -4.08
C HIS A 21 -9.65 -0.67 -4.16
N VAL A 22 -9.08 -0.36 -3.01
CA VAL A 22 -7.68 0.06 -2.92
C VAL A 22 -6.82 -1.21 -2.86
N VAL A 23 -5.76 -1.25 -3.65
CA VAL A 23 -4.81 -2.37 -3.67
C VAL A 23 -3.40 -1.84 -3.45
N ALA A 24 -2.55 -2.68 -2.88
CA ALA A 24 -1.15 -2.40 -2.66
C ALA A 24 -0.27 -3.49 -3.26
N GLN A 25 0.84 -3.09 -3.88
CA GLN A 25 1.87 -3.97 -4.41
C GLN A 25 3.22 -3.57 -3.85
N VAL A 26 3.91 -4.56 -3.27
CA VAL A 26 5.28 -4.38 -2.79
C VAL A 26 6.22 -4.60 -3.97
N LEU A 27 7.15 -3.67 -4.14
CA LEU A 27 8.12 -3.62 -5.24
C LEU A 27 9.54 -3.70 -4.69
N ASP A 28 10.45 -4.37 -5.40
CA ASP A 28 11.89 -4.33 -5.10
C ASP A 28 12.56 -3.04 -5.63
N ALA A 29 13.87 -2.93 -5.43
CA ALA A 29 14.67 -1.78 -5.88
C ALA A 29 14.68 -1.56 -7.41
N LEU A 30 14.25 -2.55 -8.18
CA LEU A 30 14.15 -2.50 -9.64
C LEU A 30 12.68 -2.37 -10.10
N ASN A 31 11.75 -2.10 -9.18
CA ASN A 31 10.31 -2.02 -9.40
C ASN A 31 9.66 -3.36 -9.84
N ASN A 32 10.25 -4.50 -9.48
CA ASN A 32 9.61 -5.80 -9.69
C ASN A 32 8.68 -6.14 -8.52
N PRO A 33 7.50 -6.73 -8.78
CA PRO A 33 6.62 -7.18 -7.72
C PRO A 33 7.25 -8.31 -6.90
N LEU A 34 7.29 -8.15 -5.58
CA LEU A 34 7.82 -9.15 -4.64
C LEU A 34 6.79 -10.19 -4.19
N GLY A 35 5.55 -10.09 -4.67
CA GLY A 35 4.44 -10.97 -4.31
C GLY A 35 3.14 -10.56 -5.00
N GLU A 36 2.04 -11.14 -4.54
CA GLU A 36 0.70 -10.81 -5.04
C GLU A 36 0.23 -9.43 -4.58
N GLU A 37 -0.66 -8.81 -5.38
CA GLU A 37 -1.38 -7.61 -4.99
C GLU A 37 -2.22 -7.90 -3.74
N THR A 38 -2.16 -7.00 -2.76
CA THR A 38 -2.97 -7.09 -1.54
C THR A 38 -4.12 -6.11 -1.62
N VAL A 39 -5.35 -6.56 -1.42
CA VAL A 39 -6.51 -5.67 -1.30
C VAL A 39 -6.46 -5.02 0.08
N ILE A 40 -6.52 -3.69 0.10
CA ILE A 40 -6.56 -2.89 1.31
C ILE A 40 -8.03 -2.72 1.68
N THR A 41 -8.42 -3.39 2.76
CA THR A 41 -9.77 -3.36 3.34
C THR A 41 -9.84 -2.55 4.62
N GLU A 42 -8.69 -2.24 5.22
CA GLU A 42 -8.57 -1.35 6.36
C GLU A 42 -7.19 -0.70 6.42
N ARG A 43 -7.05 0.38 7.22
CA ARG A 43 -5.74 1.03 7.41
C ARG A 43 -4.72 0.08 8.05
N HIS A 44 -5.17 -0.88 8.86
CA HIS A 44 -4.29 -1.87 9.49
C HIS A 44 -3.49 -2.69 8.46
N ASP A 45 -4.09 -2.99 7.31
CA ASP A 45 -3.45 -3.77 6.23
C ASP A 45 -2.15 -3.10 5.74
N LEU A 46 -2.12 -1.77 5.65
CA LEU A 46 -0.91 -1.03 5.27
C LEU A 46 0.22 -1.21 6.29
N TYR A 47 -0.12 -1.22 7.58
CA TYR A 47 0.85 -1.46 8.66
C TYR A 47 1.34 -2.91 8.65
N GLU A 48 0.46 -3.88 8.36
CA GLU A 48 0.85 -5.27 8.21
C GLU A 48 1.81 -5.48 7.04
N ILE A 49 1.54 -4.83 5.89
CA ILE A 49 2.44 -4.85 4.73
C ILE A 49 3.79 -4.22 5.09
N ALA A 50 3.79 -3.04 5.72
CA ALA A 50 4.99 -2.35 6.16
C ALA A 50 5.85 -3.24 7.08
N ASN A 51 5.22 -3.89 8.05
CA ASN A 51 5.89 -4.79 9.00
C ASN A 51 6.38 -6.08 8.33
N ARG A 52 5.58 -6.69 7.46
CA ARG A 52 5.91 -7.93 6.75
C ARG A 52 7.12 -7.78 5.84
N TYR A 53 7.20 -6.66 5.11
CA TYR A 53 8.24 -6.43 4.12
C TYR A 53 9.35 -5.49 4.59
N GLY A 54 9.25 -4.99 5.84
CA GLY A 54 10.23 -4.05 6.40
C GLY A 54 10.29 -2.72 5.64
N VAL A 55 9.16 -2.30 5.06
CA VAL A 55 9.05 -1.06 4.28
C VAL A 55 8.50 0.03 5.20
N PRO A 56 9.22 1.13 5.42
CA PRO A 56 8.68 2.24 6.19
C PRO A 56 7.52 2.90 5.43
N LEU A 57 6.51 3.39 6.17
CA LEU A 57 5.31 4.01 5.56
C LEU A 57 5.64 5.23 4.69
N GLU A 58 6.79 5.88 4.90
CA GLU A 58 7.27 6.98 4.05
C GLU A 58 7.61 6.54 2.62
N ASN A 59 7.86 5.24 2.40
CA ASN A 59 8.12 4.65 1.09
C ASN A 59 6.84 4.08 0.45
N PHE A 60 5.66 4.45 0.95
CA PHE A 60 4.38 4.10 0.34
C PHE A 60 4.00 5.20 -0.66
N GLU A 61 3.88 4.82 -1.92
CA GLU A 61 3.49 5.69 -3.02
C GLU A 61 2.00 5.50 -3.31
N PHE A 62 1.20 6.48 -2.91
CA PHE A 62 -0.24 6.50 -3.16
C PHE A 62 -0.54 7.17 -4.50
N GLU A 63 -1.20 6.46 -5.40
CA GLU A 63 -1.58 6.95 -6.71
C GLU A 63 -3.04 7.40 -6.76
N GLY A 64 -3.29 8.51 -7.47
CA GLY A 64 -4.63 9.06 -7.67
C GLY A 64 -5.34 9.37 -6.35
N ASP A 65 -6.62 9.00 -6.27
CA ASP A 65 -7.47 9.22 -5.11
C ASP A 65 -7.31 8.14 -4.01
N SER A 66 -6.30 7.26 -4.10
CA SER A 66 -6.18 6.11 -3.17
C SER A 66 -6.03 6.53 -1.71
N ALA A 67 -5.30 7.62 -1.43
CA ALA A 67 -5.20 8.16 -0.07
C ALA A 67 -6.55 8.69 0.43
N GLU A 68 -7.29 9.43 -0.41
CA GLU A 68 -8.60 9.98 -0.07
C GLU A 68 -9.64 8.86 0.14
N VAL A 69 -9.60 7.80 -0.67
CA VAL A 69 -10.49 6.63 -0.54
C VAL A 69 -10.21 5.90 0.78
N ILE A 70 -8.94 5.67 1.13
CA ILE A 70 -8.61 5.06 2.44
C ILE A 70 -9.07 5.95 3.59
N GLU A 71 -8.92 7.27 3.51
CA GLU A 71 -9.38 8.18 4.56
C GLU A 71 -10.90 8.28 4.66
N ALA A 72 -11.61 8.25 3.52
CA ALA A 72 -13.06 8.36 3.45
C ALA A 72 -13.77 7.04 3.83
N GLU A 73 -13.23 5.89 3.43
CA GLU A 73 -13.77 4.57 3.80
C GLU A 73 -13.38 4.17 5.22
N PHE A 74 -12.24 4.66 5.71
CA PHE A 74 -11.73 4.36 7.05
C PHE A 74 -11.39 5.65 7.83
N PRO A 75 -12.41 6.42 8.23
CA PRO A 75 -12.19 7.61 9.04
C PRO A 75 -11.50 7.24 10.36
N PRO A 76 -10.63 8.11 10.91
CA PRO A 76 -10.00 7.86 12.20
C PRO A 76 -11.09 7.61 13.25
N GLN A 77 -11.04 6.46 13.91
CA GLN A 77 -11.90 6.18 15.05
C GLN A 77 -11.41 7.06 16.22
N VAL A 78 -12.10 8.18 16.42
CA VAL A 78 -11.93 9.10 17.56
C VAL A 78 -12.39 8.47 18.86
#